data_AF-A0A673C4Q4-F1
#
_entry.id   AF-A0A673C4Q4-F1
#
_cell.length_a   1.000
_cell.length_b   1.000
_cell.length_c   1.000
_cell.angle_alpha   90.00
_cell.angle_beta   90.00
_cell.angle_gamma   90.00
#
_symmetry.space_group_name_H-M   'P 1'
#
loop_
_entity.id
_entity.type
_entity.pdbx_description
1 polymer ?
#
loop_
_entity_poly.entity_id
_entity_poly.type
_entity_poly.pdbx_seq_one_letter_code
_entity_poly.pdbx_strand_id
1 'polypeptide(L)'
;MLTYDRLVHYAAQNNAGKRLCPHPNNSNQSSTYDKCTMAPENHFDCARDGVLSQKECEDRGCCCAPLPDTAGPPWCFYLHLYPGYIMGPLSPTRRGQASTLTRAKPSYLPKDISTLHLEVIEDSAEKQHSLHLKRPVKDPSYPWYEVQLPGEPHSGAHGKTDSQDTFYHTEFHPDPFGFIVWRKSNGRVM
;
A
#
# COMPACT_ATOMS: atom_id res chain seq x y z
N MET A 1 14.01 -19.92 -25.64
CA MET A 1 13.95 -20.07 -24.17
C MET A 1 14.75 -18.92 -23.58
N LEU A 2 14.10 -17.76 -23.37
CA LEU A 2 14.76 -16.53 -22.94
C LEU A 2 14.39 -16.27 -21.48
N THR A 3 15.34 -16.50 -20.59
CA THR A 3 15.28 -16.16 -19.17
C THR A 3 15.48 -14.66 -19.02
N TYR A 4 14.45 -13.95 -18.57
CA TYR A 4 14.53 -12.54 -18.22
C TYR A 4 15.05 -12.42 -16.78
N ASP A 5 16.37 -12.32 -16.63
CA ASP A 5 17.02 -12.07 -15.35
C ASP A 5 16.82 -10.60 -14.97
N ARG A 6 16.06 -10.38 -13.88
CA ARG A 6 15.72 -9.06 -13.36
C ARG A 6 16.87 -8.58 -12.47
N LEU A 7 17.86 -7.94 -13.09
CA LEU A 7 18.94 -7.22 -12.38
C LEU A 7 18.34 -6.04 -11.59
N VAL A 8 18.03 -6.27 -10.32
CA VAL A 8 17.81 -5.20 -9.34
C VAL A 8 19.19 -4.71 -8.92
N HIS A 9 19.69 -3.67 -9.60
CA HIS A 9 20.91 -2.98 -9.18
C HIS A 9 20.64 -2.23 -7.88
N TYR A 10 20.98 -2.83 -6.74
CA TYR A 10 21.17 -2.08 -5.50
C TYR A 10 22.51 -1.35 -5.58
N ALA A 11 22.46 -0.02 -5.53
CA ALA A 11 23.66 0.80 -5.44
C ALA A 11 24.33 0.55 -4.08
N ALA A 12 25.39 -0.25 -4.07
CA ALA A 12 26.31 -0.34 -2.94
C ALA A 12 27.10 0.98 -2.84
N GLN A 13 26.61 1.93 -2.06
CA GLN A 13 27.36 3.12 -1.71
C GLN A 13 27.97 2.96 -0.31
N ASN A 14 29.30 2.94 -0.30
CA ASN A 14 30.19 2.92 0.85
C ASN A 14 29.73 3.90 1.95
N ASN A 15 29.35 3.40 3.14
CA ASN A 15 29.02 4.24 4.28
C ASN A 15 29.54 3.64 5.59
N ALA A 16 30.82 3.89 5.87
CA ALA A 16 31.52 3.51 7.10
C ALA A 16 31.12 4.32 8.36
N GLY A 17 29.94 4.97 8.37
CA GLY A 17 29.56 5.92 9.44
C GLY A 17 28.11 5.86 9.92
N LYS A 18 27.22 5.13 9.25
CA LYS A 18 25.85 4.93 9.75
C LYS A 18 25.84 3.64 10.57
N ARG A 19 25.70 3.75 11.90
CA ARG A 19 25.48 2.60 12.76
C ARG A 19 24.19 1.90 12.31
N LEU A 20 24.35 0.75 11.66
CA LEU A 20 23.27 -0.18 11.34
C LEU A 20 22.65 -0.71 12.65
N CYS A 21 21.41 -1.21 12.58
CA CYS A 21 20.66 -1.62 13.78
C CYS A 21 21.55 -2.46 14.72
N PRO A 22 21.70 -2.09 16.00
CA PRO A 22 22.43 -2.89 16.97
C PRO A 22 21.69 -4.20 17.25
N HIS A 23 22.44 -5.26 17.52
CA HIS A 23 21.87 -6.47 18.11
C HIS A 23 21.18 -6.12 19.44
N PRO A 24 19.96 -6.62 19.70
CA PRO A 24 19.27 -6.34 20.96
C PRO A 24 20.15 -6.82 22.12
N ASN A 25 20.73 -5.87 22.85
CA ASN A 25 21.42 -6.16 24.10
C ASN A 25 20.37 -6.06 25.22
N ASN A 26 20.17 -7.19 25.89
CA ASN A 26 19.12 -7.42 26.85
C ASN A 26 19.12 -6.38 28.00
N SER A 27 18.17 -5.43 28.00
CA SER A 27 17.49 -4.87 29.19
C SER A 27 16.59 -3.66 28.85
N ASN A 28 15.29 -3.80 29.17
CA ASN A 28 14.29 -2.73 29.38
C ASN A 28 13.77 -1.88 28.20
N GLN A 29 13.21 -2.51 27.15
CA GLN A 29 12.21 -1.84 26.27
C GLN A 29 11.09 -2.81 25.86
N SER A 30 10.14 -3.04 26.78
CA SER A 30 9.20 -4.18 26.71
C SER A 30 7.82 -3.87 26.11
N SER A 31 7.56 -2.71 25.50
CA SER A 31 6.21 -2.40 24.97
C SER A 31 6.15 -2.09 23.47
N THR A 32 7.28 -1.81 22.82
CA THR A 32 7.40 -1.60 21.37
C THR A 32 7.92 -2.83 20.61
N TYR A 33 8.55 -3.78 21.31
CA TYR A 33 9.21 -4.93 20.71
C TYR A 33 8.24 -5.99 20.18
N ASP A 34 7.10 -6.20 20.82
CA ASP A 34 6.09 -7.17 20.37
C ASP A 34 5.55 -6.85 18.97
N LYS A 35 5.48 -5.57 18.61
CA LYS A 35 4.99 -5.11 17.30
C LYS A 35 6.02 -5.25 16.18
N CYS A 36 7.29 -5.49 16.53
CA CYS A 36 8.40 -5.71 15.61
C CYS A 36 8.72 -7.19 15.40
N THR A 37 7.92 -8.09 15.98
CA THR A 37 8.08 -9.54 15.81
C THR A 37 7.41 -9.98 14.51
N MET A 38 8.18 -10.04 13.44
CA MET A 38 7.73 -10.51 12.14
C MET A 38 8.83 -11.33 11.46
N ALA A 39 8.44 -12.42 10.80
CA ALA A 39 9.37 -13.24 10.05
C ALA A 39 10.03 -12.42 8.92
N PRO A 40 11.36 -12.56 8.68
CA PRO A 40 12.09 -11.73 7.72
C PRO A 40 11.48 -11.69 6.31
N GLU A 41 10.87 -12.78 5.85
CA GLU A 41 10.19 -12.88 4.55
C GLU A 41 8.98 -11.95 4.38
N ASN A 42 8.40 -11.47 5.49
CA ASN A 42 7.27 -10.55 5.48
C ASN A 42 7.70 -9.09 5.69
N HIS A 43 9.00 -8.82 5.80
CA HIS A 43 9.51 -7.47 6.00
C HIS A 43 9.33 -6.64 4.71
N PHE A 44 8.52 -5.58 4.81
CA PHE A 44 8.37 -4.58 3.76
C PHE A 44 9.25 -3.37 4.05
N ASP A 45 10.04 -2.95 3.05
CA ASP A 45 11.06 -1.92 3.21
C ASP A 45 10.48 -0.53 3.52
N CYS A 46 10.88 0.02 4.67
CA CYS A 46 10.52 1.37 5.13
C CYS A 46 11.61 2.42 4.81
N ALA A 47 12.74 2.00 4.24
CA ALA A 47 13.88 2.82 3.86
C ALA A 47 14.08 2.91 2.32
N ARG A 48 12.98 2.80 1.55
CA ARG A 48 13.01 2.77 0.07
C ARG A 48 13.64 4.00 -0.60
N ASP A 49 13.65 5.14 0.08
CA ASP A 49 14.19 6.42 -0.39
C ASP A 49 15.65 6.66 0.01
N GLY A 50 16.25 5.78 0.82
CA GLY A 50 17.68 5.85 1.13
C GLY A 50 18.10 5.11 2.40
N VAL A 51 19.41 5.06 2.65
CA VAL A 51 19.96 4.42 3.84
C VAL A 51 19.68 5.28 5.07
N LEU A 52 18.93 4.73 6.02
CA LEU A 52 18.65 5.35 7.31
C LEU A 52 19.66 4.91 8.37
N SER A 53 19.68 5.59 9.49
CA SER A 53 20.17 5.08 10.78
C SER A 53 19.02 4.41 11.54
N GLN A 54 19.33 3.67 12.60
CA GLN A 54 18.30 3.12 13.49
C GLN A 54 17.32 4.20 13.96
N LYS A 55 17.84 5.33 14.43
CA LYS A 55 17.02 6.44 14.91
C LYS A 55 16.10 6.99 13.82
N GLU A 56 16.62 7.19 12.60
CA GLU A 56 15.81 7.67 11.48
C GLU A 56 14.72 6.66 11.08
N CYS A 57 14.98 5.35 11.19
CA CYS A 57 13.98 4.29 10.98
C CYS A 57 12.87 4.34 12.03
N GLU A 58 13.24 4.45 13.30
CA GLU A 58 12.31 4.51 14.44
C GLU A 58 11.51 5.83 14.45
N ASP A 59 12.12 6.94 14.05
CA ASP A 59 11.46 8.25 13.91
C ASP A 59 10.39 8.21 12.79
N ARG A 60 10.53 7.32 11.78
CA ARG A 60 9.47 7.00 10.80
C ARG A 60 8.38 6.09 11.38
N GLY A 61 8.52 5.64 12.62
CA GLY A 61 7.63 4.68 13.26
C GLY A 61 7.79 3.26 12.74
N CYS A 62 8.94 2.92 12.15
CA CYS A 62 9.27 1.60 11.63
C CYS A 62 10.14 0.79 12.59
N CYS A 63 10.28 -0.50 12.33
CA CYS A 63 11.12 -1.40 13.11
C CYS A 63 12.50 -1.54 12.48
N CYS A 64 13.52 -1.64 13.34
CA CYS A 64 14.90 -1.88 12.95
C CYS A 64 15.32 -3.27 13.46
N ALA A 65 15.64 -4.22 12.58
CA ALA A 65 16.19 -5.52 12.97
C ALA A 65 17.57 -5.75 12.32
N PRO A 66 18.55 -6.25 13.08
CA PRO A 66 19.82 -6.68 12.52
C PRO A 66 19.61 -7.98 11.74
N LEU A 67 20.09 -8.03 10.50
CA LEU A 67 20.15 -9.27 9.72
C LEU A 67 21.60 -9.71 9.55
N PRO A 68 21.87 -11.02 9.53
CA PRO A 68 23.23 -11.56 9.46
C PRO A 68 23.94 -11.26 8.12
N ASP A 69 23.21 -10.91 7.05
CA ASP A 69 23.78 -10.67 5.70
C ASP A 69 23.18 -9.43 5.01
N THR A 70 23.96 -8.79 4.13
CA THR A 70 23.57 -7.60 3.35
C THR A 70 22.66 -7.92 2.15
N ALA A 71 22.58 -9.19 1.73
CA ALA A 71 21.68 -9.67 0.69
C ALA A 71 20.50 -10.40 1.35
N GLY A 72 19.61 -9.63 1.97
CA GLY A 72 18.48 -10.16 2.72
C GLY A 72 17.31 -9.17 2.79
N PRO A 73 16.27 -9.53 3.56
CA PRO A 73 15.13 -8.65 3.82
C PRO A 73 15.54 -7.26 4.36
N PRO A 74 14.68 -6.25 4.28
CA PRO A 74 15.04 -4.91 4.70
C PRO A 74 15.25 -4.83 6.21
N TRP A 75 16.40 -4.31 6.61
CA TRP A 75 16.76 -4.04 8.00
C TRP A 75 15.81 -3.04 8.70
N CYS A 76 15.31 -2.04 7.96
CA CYS A 76 14.28 -1.10 8.40
C CYS A 76 12.96 -1.43 7.70
N PHE A 77 11.97 -1.92 8.45
CA PHE A 77 10.73 -2.44 7.88
C PHE A 77 9.47 -1.90 8.56
N TYR A 78 8.36 -1.90 7.81
CA TYR A 78 7.06 -1.51 8.35
C TYR A 78 6.54 -2.52 9.38
N LEU A 79 5.88 -2.03 10.43
CA LEU A 79 5.13 -2.86 11.37
C LEU A 79 3.97 -3.54 10.64
N HIS A 80 3.51 -4.68 11.15
CA HIS A 80 2.33 -5.38 10.60
C HIS A 80 1.10 -4.47 10.49
N LEU A 81 0.89 -3.62 11.51
CA LEU A 81 -0.19 -2.63 11.57
C LEU A 81 0.37 -1.20 11.50
N TYR A 82 1.24 -0.94 10.54
CA TYR A 82 1.76 0.40 10.33
C TYR A 82 0.61 1.38 9.99
N PRO A 83 0.53 2.56 10.63
CA PRO A 83 -0.56 3.50 10.40
C PRO A 83 -0.73 3.88 8.93
N GLY A 84 -1.83 3.43 8.35
CA GLY A 84 -2.20 3.61 6.96
C GLY A 84 -3.21 4.73 6.74
N TYR A 85 -3.95 4.62 5.64
CA TYR A 85 -5.22 5.31 5.51
C TYR A 85 -6.29 4.58 6.32
N ILE A 86 -7.34 5.29 6.71
CA ILE A 86 -8.55 4.77 7.32
C ILE A 86 -9.68 5.00 6.32
N MET A 87 -10.46 3.96 6.06
CA MET A 87 -11.58 4.01 5.13
C MET A 87 -12.85 4.50 5.82
N GLY A 88 -13.49 5.51 5.23
CA GLY A 88 -14.82 5.94 5.61
C GLY A 88 -15.92 4.99 5.08
N PRO A 89 -17.18 5.24 5.43
CA PRO A 89 -18.30 4.43 4.95
C PRO A 89 -18.40 4.47 3.41
N LEU A 90 -18.80 3.33 2.83
CA LEU A 90 -19.15 3.26 1.41
C LEU A 90 -20.50 3.93 1.18
N SER A 91 -20.57 4.72 0.12
CA SER A 91 -21.74 5.44 -0.34
C SER A 91 -22.05 5.05 -1.80
N PRO A 92 -23.32 4.84 -2.16
CA PRO A 92 -23.68 4.54 -3.55
C PRO A 92 -23.39 5.70 -4.50
N THR A 93 -22.94 5.39 -5.71
CA THR A 93 -22.75 6.35 -6.81
C THR A 93 -23.46 5.87 -8.07
N ARG A 94 -23.45 6.69 -9.14
CA ARG A 94 -24.02 6.30 -10.44
C ARG A 94 -23.30 5.13 -11.10
N ARG A 95 -22.04 4.86 -10.74
CA ARG A 95 -21.18 3.86 -11.40
C ARG A 95 -20.80 2.69 -10.48
N GLY A 96 -21.32 2.65 -9.25
CA GLY A 96 -20.94 1.68 -8.23
C GLY A 96 -20.97 2.31 -6.85
N GLN A 97 -19.84 2.31 -6.14
CA GLN A 97 -19.71 2.83 -4.76
C GLN A 97 -18.50 3.77 -4.63
N ALA A 98 -18.51 4.59 -3.58
CA ALA A 98 -17.37 5.44 -3.26
C ALA A 98 -17.17 5.59 -1.75
N SER A 99 -15.91 5.75 -1.35
CA SER A 99 -15.51 6.03 0.03
C SER A 99 -14.39 7.07 0.07
N THR A 100 -14.23 7.72 1.21
CA THR A 100 -13.11 8.63 1.49
C THR A 100 -12.09 7.91 2.35
N LEU A 101 -10.82 7.94 1.94
CA LEU A 101 -9.70 7.42 2.71
C LEU A 101 -8.97 8.59 3.37
N THR A 102 -8.73 8.51 4.68
CA THR A 102 -8.05 9.57 5.44
C THR A 102 -6.85 9.04 6.21
N ARG A 103 -5.77 9.82 6.24
CA ARG A 103 -4.58 9.52 7.02
C ARG A 103 -4.38 10.63 8.04
N ALA A 104 -4.34 10.28 9.33
CA ALA A 104 -4.21 11.25 10.41
C ALA A 104 -2.77 11.75 10.59
N LYS A 105 -1.77 10.87 10.42
CA LYS A 105 -0.35 11.19 10.50
C LYS A 105 0.27 11.15 9.10
N PRO A 106 0.83 12.26 8.59
CA PRO A 106 1.52 12.25 7.31
C PRO A 106 2.58 11.16 7.24
N SER A 107 2.77 10.57 6.06
CA SER A 107 3.92 9.69 5.85
C SER A 107 5.23 10.48 5.79
N TYR A 108 6.36 9.78 5.81
CA TYR A 108 7.68 10.38 5.61
C TYR A 108 7.94 10.79 4.14
N LEU A 109 7.03 10.47 3.22
CA LEU A 109 7.20 10.77 1.80
C LEU A 109 6.86 12.25 1.50
N PRO A 110 7.59 12.89 0.57
CA PRO A 110 7.30 14.26 0.18
C PRO A 110 5.94 14.36 -0.51
N LYS A 111 5.23 15.47 -0.28
CA LYS A 111 3.90 15.76 -0.88
C LYS A 111 2.85 14.68 -0.57
N ASP A 112 2.90 14.13 0.64
CA ASP A 112 1.89 13.21 1.17
C ASP A 112 0.47 13.80 1.05
N ILE A 113 -0.50 12.94 0.74
CA ILE A 113 -1.88 13.33 0.50
C ILE A 113 -2.72 12.78 1.66
N SER A 114 -3.18 13.63 2.57
CA SER A 114 -3.93 13.18 3.75
C SER A 114 -5.30 12.59 3.44
N THR A 115 -5.91 12.94 2.30
CA THR A 115 -7.26 12.49 1.92
C THR A 115 -7.29 12.01 0.48
N LEU A 116 -7.86 10.82 0.25
CA LEU A 116 -8.11 10.25 -1.07
C LEU A 116 -9.60 9.90 -1.22
N HIS A 117 -10.08 9.88 -2.46
CA HIS A 117 -11.37 9.32 -2.85
C HIS A 117 -11.15 7.97 -3.54
N LEU A 118 -11.78 6.94 -2.99
CA LEU A 118 -11.90 5.63 -3.62
C LEU A 118 -13.23 5.57 -4.37
N GLU A 119 -13.18 5.29 -5.67
CA GLU A 119 -14.34 4.86 -6.45
C GLU A 119 -14.22 3.37 -6.76
N VAL A 120 -15.25 2.61 -6.43
CA VAL A 120 -15.40 1.20 -6.80
C VAL A 120 -16.43 1.17 -7.93
N ILE A 121 -15.96 0.96 -9.14
CA ILE A 121 -16.77 0.95 -10.35
C ILE A 121 -17.16 -0.48 -10.65
N GLU A 122 -18.44 -0.70 -10.92
CA GLU A 122 -18.96 -1.99 -11.35
C GLU A 122 -19.09 -1.99 -12.87
N ASP A 123 -18.28 -2.79 -13.55
CA ASP A 123 -18.42 -3.00 -14.99
C ASP A 123 -19.30 -4.22 -15.26
N SER A 124 -20.51 -3.95 -15.73
CA SER A 124 -21.49 -4.98 -16.07
C SER A 124 -21.11 -5.80 -17.30
N ALA A 125 -20.35 -5.22 -18.23
CA ALA A 125 -19.95 -5.89 -19.47
C ALA A 125 -18.79 -6.86 -19.21
N GLU A 126 -17.85 -6.46 -18.35
CA GLU A 126 -16.68 -7.27 -18.01
C GLU A 126 -16.85 -8.12 -16.74
N LYS A 127 -17.99 -7.97 -16.04
CA LYS A 127 -18.32 -8.72 -14.81
C LYS A 127 -17.24 -8.57 -13.72
N GLN A 128 -16.69 -7.37 -13.60
CA GLN A 128 -15.55 -7.06 -12.72
C GLN A 128 -15.74 -5.72 -11.98
N HIS A 129 -15.06 -5.57 -10.85
CA HIS A 129 -14.91 -4.30 -10.16
C HIS A 129 -13.58 -3.64 -10.51
N SER A 130 -13.62 -2.33 -10.79
CA SER A 130 -12.45 -1.48 -10.99
C SER A 130 -12.32 -0.52 -9.81
N LEU A 131 -11.16 -0.51 -9.15
CA LEU A 131 -10.89 0.39 -8.02
C LEU A 131 -10.05 1.58 -8.49
N HIS A 132 -10.60 2.78 -8.37
CA HIS A 132 -9.96 4.02 -8.79
C HIS A 132 -9.66 4.87 -7.56
N LEU A 133 -8.39 5.20 -7.34
CA LEU A 133 -7.96 6.13 -6.30
C LEU A 133 -7.71 7.50 -6.91
N LYS A 134 -8.39 8.51 -6.35
CA LYS A 134 -8.31 9.91 -6.82
C LYS A 134 -7.98 10.82 -5.65
N ARG A 135 -7.27 11.92 -5.90
CA ARG A 135 -7.18 13.01 -4.93
C ARG A 135 -8.49 13.81 -4.96
N PRO A 136 -8.98 14.34 -3.83
CA PRO A 136 -10.02 15.35 -3.84
C PRO A 136 -9.61 16.51 -4.75
N VAL A 137 -10.50 16.89 -5.66
CA VAL A 137 -10.27 18.05 -6.55
C VAL A 137 -10.26 19.30 -5.68
N LYS A 138 -9.05 19.74 -5.32
CA LYS A 138 -8.86 20.95 -4.50
C LYS A 138 -8.91 22.22 -5.35
N ASP A 139 -8.49 22.12 -6.61
CA ASP A 139 -8.53 23.19 -7.61
C ASP A 139 -8.68 22.55 -9.01
N PRO A 140 -9.74 22.85 -9.77
CA PRO A 140 -9.94 22.34 -11.14
C PRO A 140 -8.84 22.78 -12.12
N SER A 141 -8.08 23.82 -11.77
CA SER A 141 -7.05 24.44 -12.61
C SER A 141 -5.72 23.67 -12.60
N TYR A 142 -5.54 22.77 -11.63
CA TYR A 142 -4.35 21.90 -11.52
C TYR A 142 -4.75 20.42 -11.43
N PRO A 143 -5.37 19.86 -12.49
CA PRO A 143 -5.67 18.44 -12.54
C PRO A 143 -4.37 17.64 -12.50
N TRP A 144 -4.41 16.51 -11.81
CA TRP A 144 -3.32 15.54 -11.84
C TRP A 144 -3.21 14.91 -13.23
N TYR A 145 -2.04 14.38 -13.57
CA TYR A 145 -1.83 13.67 -14.82
C TYR A 145 -2.56 12.32 -14.78
N GLU A 146 -3.64 12.21 -15.56
CA GLU A 146 -4.28 10.95 -15.90
C GLU A 146 -3.75 10.49 -17.27
N VAL A 147 -3.31 9.23 -17.35
CA VAL A 147 -2.92 8.63 -18.62
C VAL A 147 -4.19 8.50 -19.47
N GLN A 148 -4.20 9.15 -20.64
CA GLN A 148 -5.27 8.99 -21.61
C GLN A 148 -5.08 7.64 -22.30
N LEU A 149 -5.90 6.66 -21.95
CA LEU A 149 -5.90 5.35 -22.60
C LEU A 149 -6.85 5.40 -23.81
N PRO A 150 -6.37 5.15 -25.04
CA PRO A 150 -7.24 5.09 -26.21
C PRO A 150 -8.25 3.96 -26.07
N GLY A 151 -9.54 4.29 -26.09
CA GLY A 151 -10.62 3.29 -26.08
C GLY A 151 -11.35 3.09 -24.75
N GLU A 152 -11.09 3.88 -23.71
CA GLU A 152 -12.00 3.91 -22.56
C GLU A 152 -13.38 4.38 -23.01
N PRO A 153 -14.46 3.58 -22.86
CA PRO A 153 -15.80 4.05 -23.12
C PRO A 153 -16.14 5.07 -22.05
N HIS A 154 -16.00 6.35 -22.38
CA HIS A 154 -16.59 7.40 -21.57
C HIS A 154 -18.11 7.20 -21.58
N SER A 155 -18.62 6.64 -20.49
CA SER A 155 -20.00 6.81 -20.02
C SER A 155 -21.08 6.24 -20.95
N GLY A 156 -21.26 4.92 -20.93
CA GLY A 156 -22.56 4.30 -21.19
C GLY A 156 -23.26 4.00 -19.87
N ALA A 157 -24.55 4.32 -19.74
CA ALA A 157 -25.32 4.07 -18.52
C ALA A 157 -25.27 2.57 -18.15
N HIS A 158 -24.54 2.22 -17.08
CA HIS A 158 -24.54 0.85 -16.56
C HIS A 158 -25.78 0.66 -15.69
N GLY A 159 -26.73 -0.13 -16.21
CA GLY A 159 -27.83 -0.66 -15.42
C GLY A 159 -27.29 -1.48 -14.26
N LYS A 160 -27.95 -1.41 -13.11
CA LYS A 160 -27.64 -2.20 -11.92
C LYS A 160 -27.50 -3.67 -12.33
N THR A 161 -26.27 -4.17 -12.33
CA THR A 161 -26.03 -5.60 -12.47
C THR A 161 -26.17 -6.20 -11.10
N ASP A 162 -26.89 -7.31 -11.01
CA ASP A 162 -26.95 -8.05 -9.76
C ASP A 162 -25.53 -8.49 -9.42
N SER A 163 -25.07 -8.16 -8.21
CA SER A 163 -23.75 -8.49 -7.65
C SER A 163 -23.37 -9.97 -7.78
N GLN A 164 -24.36 -10.83 -8.09
CA GLN A 164 -24.21 -12.26 -8.34
C GLN A 164 -23.40 -12.59 -9.60
N ASP A 165 -23.40 -11.75 -10.64
CA ASP A 165 -22.81 -12.11 -11.95
C ASP A 165 -21.32 -11.73 -12.11
N THR A 166 -20.68 -11.14 -11.10
CA THR A 166 -19.24 -10.83 -11.17
C THR A 166 -18.37 -12.07 -10.90
N PHE A 167 -17.23 -12.19 -11.57
CA PHE A 167 -16.27 -13.29 -11.31
C PHE A 167 -15.48 -13.12 -9.99
N TYR A 168 -15.44 -11.89 -9.50
CA TYR A 168 -14.64 -11.49 -8.35
C TYR A 168 -15.51 -10.77 -7.31
N HIS A 169 -15.17 -10.97 -6.04
CA HIS A 169 -15.72 -10.19 -4.95
C HIS A 169 -14.57 -9.51 -4.19
N THR A 170 -14.80 -8.26 -3.78
CA THR A 170 -13.79 -7.45 -3.08
C THR A 170 -14.24 -7.22 -1.65
N GLU A 171 -13.40 -7.62 -0.70
CA GLU A 171 -13.57 -7.36 0.72
C GLU A 171 -12.70 -6.17 1.13
N PHE A 172 -13.21 -5.27 1.97
CA PHE A 172 -12.50 -4.09 2.43
C PHE A 172 -12.17 -4.19 3.93
N HIS A 173 -10.92 -3.94 4.27
CA HIS A 173 -10.46 -3.75 5.64
C HIS A 173 -10.33 -2.24 5.90
N PRO A 174 -11.09 -1.66 6.86
CA PRO A 174 -11.11 -0.20 7.00
C PRO A 174 -9.88 0.43 7.67
N ASP A 175 -9.24 -0.25 8.63
CA ASP A 175 -8.14 0.31 9.43
C ASP A 175 -7.10 -0.77 9.82
N PRO A 176 -5.84 -0.68 9.34
CA PRO A 176 -5.44 0.16 8.21
C PRO A 176 -6.17 -0.27 6.94
N PHE A 177 -6.44 0.70 6.05
CA PHE A 177 -7.13 0.45 4.80
C PHE A 177 -6.38 -0.60 3.96
N GLY A 178 -7.10 -1.64 3.60
CA GLY A 178 -6.68 -2.66 2.65
C GLY A 178 -7.90 -3.24 1.95
N PHE A 179 -7.66 -4.00 0.88
CA PHE A 179 -8.71 -4.75 0.21
C PHE A 179 -8.18 -6.10 -0.24
N ILE A 180 -9.07 -7.09 -0.27
CA ILE A 180 -8.78 -8.45 -0.71
C ILE A 180 -9.70 -8.77 -1.87
N VAL A 181 -9.14 -9.23 -2.99
CA VAL A 181 -9.91 -9.67 -4.15
C VAL A 181 -9.98 -11.19 -4.16
N TRP A 182 -11.19 -11.71 -4.08
CA TRP A 182 -11.48 -13.13 -4.08
C TRP A 182 -12.05 -13.54 -5.44
N ARG A 183 -11.49 -14.59 -6.04
CA ARG A 183 -12.13 -15.26 -7.19
C ARG A 183 -13.29 -16.12 -6.69
N LYS A 184 -14.52 -15.83 -7.14
CA LYS A 184 -15.72 -16.54 -6.66
C LYS A 184 -15.73 -18.03 -7.00
N SER A 185 -15.17 -18.41 -8.16
CA SER A 185 -15.25 -19.80 -8.63
C SER A 185 -14.45 -20.81 -7.79
N ASN A 186 -13.40 -20.36 -7.10
CA ASN A 186 -12.53 -21.24 -6.31
C ASN A 186 -12.10 -20.68 -4.95
N GLY A 187 -12.58 -19.49 -4.57
CA GLY A 187 -12.26 -18.85 -3.29
C GLY A 187 -10.80 -18.44 -3.13
N ARG A 188 -10.02 -18.32 -4.22
CA ARG A 188 -8.60 -17.94 -4.14
C ARG A 188 -8.45 -16.42 -4.02
N VAL A 189 -7.58 -15.98 -3.10
CA VAL A 189 -7.10 -14.60 -3.00
C VAL A 189 -6.11 -14.29 -4.13
N MET A 190 -6.27 -13.13 -4.77
CA MET A 190 -5.40 -12.63 -5.84
C MET A 190 -4.57 -11.43 -5.42
#